data_AF-A0A6N9AS38-F1
#
_entry.id   AF-A0A6N9AS38-F1
#
_cell.length_a   1.000
_cell.length_b   1.000
_cell.length_c   1.000
_cell.angle_alpha   90.00
_cell.angle_beta   90.00
_cell.angle_gamma   90.00
#
_symmetry.space_group_name_H-M   'P 1'
#
loop_
_entity.id
_entity.type
_entity.pdbx_description
1 polymer ?
#
loop_
_entity_poly.entity_id
_entity_poly.type
_entity_poly.pdbx_seq_one_letter_code
_entity_poly.pdbx_strand_id
1 'polypeptide(L)'
;MATEQNGFVRVAGTDEVVDGKPKAVKVEGRSIALFRHNGSIHATDNQCPHMGYPLTRGRVRNGVLTCDWHGWSYDLGGGGCFTGGCDDLETFPVEERNGDVYVSVGDGGSKRSDAHFLLLKEGLYSTDQWTISKAVAIMLARGVSEGDTLNLIIRHGGRHIATERGANDGGGEVADFVNGIKVARQYETDDRIIPLTFAAHGLSGRAGDRPSIQRLPDPVTWEKLEGWIRVFSKDKKWEGIEKCLITARRMGGHDQEILPLLFECAMAPHFLGNSNNLLNIGYIAEVLEEFGWDEAEELVCNLSAKILGQERGLPDEIRQSAIDQFIADTATLDALADGQADGSTVAFDEDAFAEGLVSGEIGPTFGAVTQALTDGVSIDRIVTTMVVLAADRMARTPVNMNPGWGGLVREMMMASAVRKAQRFAGSRVAAQALYHVAWQFYGDRWLNITHRPLSESRGSLQPGSADESEAIESVLSSIEKIQIREIGRQTRDYLRSGYSGDALLRGLGLVILKDDNGRNILSTLRTIFDEWTLCADHPSRNQLLVGLARWATDSRRATGSQSAAATALRFAKGQTAVDLYES
;
A
#
# COMPACT_ATOMS: atom_id res chain seq x y z
N MET A 1 43.99 13.08 26.49
CA MET A 1 44.11 12.74 25.05
C MET A 1 44.91 11.46 24.96
N ALA A 2 44.21 10.32 24.93
CA ALA A 2 44.85 9.01 24.84
C ALA A 2 45.15 8.73 23.37
N THR A 3 46.38 8.32 23.13
CA THR A 3 47.04 8.12 21.84
C THR A 3 46.33 7.05 21.00
N GLU A 4 45.68 7.50 19.93
CA GLU A 4 45.35 6.71 18.75
C GLU A 4 46.64 6.11 18.17
N GLN A 5 46.83 4.81 18.33
CA GLN A 5 47.71 4.05 17.45
C GLN A 5 46.90 2.89 16.87
N ASN A 6 46.71 2.93 15.55
CA ASN A 6 46.14 1.86 14.73
C ASN A 6 44.63 1.56 14.94
N GLY A 7 43.79 2.57 15.21
CA GLY A 7 42.33 2.39 15.28
C GLY A 7 41.78 1.76 16.56
N PHE A 8 42.65 1.36 17.50
CA PHE A 8 42.26 0.79 18.80
C PHE A 8 42.14 1.87 19.88
N VAL A 9 40.99 1.91 20.57
CA VAL A 9 40.67 2.84 21.65
C VAL A 9 40.67 2.12 22.99
N ARG A 10 41.28 2.70 24.03
CA ARG A 10 41.27 2.16 25.40
C ARG A 10 39.87 2.32 26.02
N VAL A 11 39.29 1.25 26.55
CA VAL A 11 37.89 1.25 27.03
C VAL A 11 37.68 0.88 28.49
N ALA A 12 38.55 0.05 29.08
CA ALA A 12 38.44 -0.43 30.46
C ALA A 12 39.77 -1.02 30.95
N GLY A 13 39.94 -1.18 32.26
CA GLY A 13 40.93 -2.12 32.82
C GLY A 13 40.53 -3.58 32.60
N THR A 14 41.53 -4.46 32.44
CA THR A 14 41.34 -5.91 32.28
C THR A 14 40.61 -6.56 33.45
N ASP A 15 40.84 -6.05 34.66
CA ASP A 15 40.24 -6.46 35.94
C ASP A 15 38.79 -5.99 36.11
N GLU A 16 38.37 -4.98 35.34
CA GLU A 16 37.00 -4.48 35.34
C GLU A 16 36.03 -5.38 34.55
N VAL A 17 36.54 -6.23 33.65
CA VAL A 17 35.75 -7.17 32.84
C VAL A 17 35.90 -8.57 33.45
N VAL A 18 35.01 -8.91 34.38
CA VAL A 18 35.05 -10.18 35.11
C VAL A 18 34.14 -11.21 34.44
N ASP A 19 34.54 -12.48 34.45
CA ASP A 19 33.71 -13.56 33.93
C ASP A 19 32.34 -13.59 34.63
N GLY A 20 31.27 -13.77 33.84
CA GLY A 20 29.88 -13.69 34.30
C GLY A 20 29.38 -12.28 34.66
N LYS A 21 30.21 -11.22 34.57
CA LYS A 21 29.81 -9.82 34.81
C LYS A 21 30.19 -8.95 33.60
N PRO A 22 29.38 -8.95 32.54
CA PRO A 22 29.67 -8.15 31.35
C PRO A 22 29.64 -6.65 31.66
N LYS A 23 30.41 -5.88 30.90
CA LYS A 23 30.57 -4.43 31.09
C LYS A 23 30.20 -3.68 29.82
N ALA A 24 29.35 -2.68 29.92
CA ALA A 24 29.07 -1.75 28.82
C ALA A 24 30.07 -0.59 28.85
N VAL A 25 30.55 -0.18 27.68
CA VAL A 25 31.42 0.99 27.50
C VAL A 25 30.92 1.81 26.31
N LYS A 26 31.00 3.14 26.41
CA LYS A 26 30.68 4.04 25.30
C LYS A 26 31.95 4.47 24.58
N VAL A 27 32.04 4.17 23.28
CA VAL A 27 33.19 4.50 22.42
C VAL A 27 32.66 5.01 21.10
N GLU A 28 33.14 6.17 20.66
CA GLU A 28 32.79 6.74 19.34
C GLU A 28 31.27 6.82 19.10
N GLY A 29 30.49 7.10 20.16
CA GLY A 29 29.03 7.19 20.09
C GLY A 29 28.28 5.85 20.09
N ARG A 30 28.98 4.71 20.18
CA ARG A 30 28.40 3.36 20.26
C ARG A 30 28.47 2.80 21.68
N SER A 31 27.48 1.99 22.06
CA SER A 31 27.52 1.19 23.30
C SER A 31 28.07 -0.20 22.96
N ILE A 32 29.22 -0.55 23.52
CA ILE A 32 29.92 -1.82 23.30
C ILE A 32 29.83 -2.67 24.57
N ALA A 33 29.45 -3.93 24.42
CA ALA A 33 29.41 -4.90 25.50
C ALA A 33 30.69 -5.74 25.53
N LEU A 34 31.38 -5.72 26.66
CA LEU A 34 32.57 -6.51 26.94
C LEU A 34 32.20 -7.74 27.78
N PHE A 35 32.59 -8.91 27.29
CA PHE A 35 32.38 -10.19 27.96
C PHE A 35 33.72 -10.89 28.16
N ARG A 36 34.01 -11.35 29.37
CA ARG A 36 35.10 -12.31 29.59
C ARG A 36 34.54 -13.73 29.48
N HIS A 37 35.14 -14.56 28.65
CA HIS A 37 34.78 -15.97 28.51
C HIS A 37 36.02 -16.82 28.21
N ASN A 38 36.20 -17.94 28.91
CA ASN A 38 37.35 -18.84 28.76
C ASN A 38 38.72 -18.12 28.76
N GLY A 39 38.87 -17.11 29.64
CA GLY A 39 40.12 -16.36 29.80
C GLY A 39 40.34 -15.24 28.78
N SER A 40 39.51 -15.10 27.74
CA SER A 40 39.62 -14.04 26.72
C SER A 40 38.49 -13.01 26.85
N ILE A 41 38.75 -11.77 26.47
CA ILE A 41 37.72 -10.72 26.36
C ILE A 41 37.18 -10.67 24.92
N HIS A 42 35.86 -10.62 24.81
CA HIS A 42 35.12 -10.40 23.58
C HIS A 42 34.39 -9.06 23.65
N ALA A 43 34.35 -8.33 22.54
CA ALA A 43 33.58 -7.11 22.41
C ALA A 43 32.52 -7.27 21.31
N THR A 44 31.28 -6.94 21.65
CA THR A 44 30.15 -6.94 20.72
C THR A 44 29.42 -5.62 20.79
N ASP A 45 28.52 -5.35 19.84
CA ASP A 45 27.54 -4.30 20.06
C ASP A 45 26.73 -4.64 21.32
N ASN A 46 26.45 -3.66 22.17
CA ASN A 46 25.57 -3.88 23.32
C ASN A 46 24.11 -3.93 22.87
N GLN A 47 23.78 -3.43 21.68
CA GLN A 47 22.47 -3.53 21.08
C GLN A 47 22.22 -4.93 20.52
N CYS A 48 21.28 -5.67 21.11
CA CYS A 48 20.79 -6.92 20.52
C CYS A 48 20.25 -6.65 19.10
N PRO A 49 20.75 -7.33 18.06
CA PRO A 49 20.31 -7.12 16.68
C PRO A 49 18.80 -7.30 16.49
N HIS A 50 18.11 -8.05 17.36
CA HIS A 50 16.66 -8.25 17.26
C HIS A 50 15.84 -6.96 17.47
N MET A 51 15.87 -6.40 18.68
CA MET A 51 15.05 -5.25 19.11
C MET A 51 15.82 -4.28 20.04
N GLY A 52 17.15 -4.39 20.07
CA GLY A 52 18.03 -3.43 20.72
C GLY A 52 18.08 -3.50 22.23
N TYR A 53 17.79 -4.68 22.81
CA TYR A 53 18.01 -4.93 24.24
C TYR A 53 19.51 -4.90 24.58
N PRO A 54 19.91 -4.36 25.74
CA PRO A 54 21.30 -4.41 26.19
C PRO A 54 21.77 -5.85 26.40
N LEU A 55 22.73 -6.30 25.59
CA LEU A 55 23.31 -7.64 25.64
C LEU A 55 24.19 -7.88 26.87
N THR A 56 24.64 -6.82 27.54
CA THR A 56 25.17 -6.89 28.91
C THR A 56 24.20 -7.48 29.92
N ARG A 57 22.88 -7.48 29.65
CA ARG A 57 21.89 -8.20 30.46
C ARG A 57 21.67 -9.64 30.01
N GLY A 58 22.28 -10.05 28.90
CA GLY A 58 22.21 -11.42 28.41
C GLY A 58 23.08 -12.38 29.22
N ARG A 59 23.07 -13.65 28.80
CA ARG A 59 23.86 -14.72 29.42
C ARG A 59 24.77 -15.39 28.40
N VAL A 60 26.02 -15.61 28.78
CA VAL A 60 26.99 -16.39 28.00
C VAL A 60 27.08 -17.81 28.54
N ARG A 61 26.92 -18.81 27.67
CA ARG A 61 27.16 -20.24 27.98
C ARG A 61 27.89 -20.90 26.82
N ASN A 62 29.07 -21.46 27.08
CA ASN A 62 29.90 -22.12 26.04
C ASN A 62 30.09 -21.26 24.77
N GLY A 63 30.38 -19.97 24.93
CA GLY A 63 30.54 -19.02 23.82
C GLY A 63 29.23 -18.56 23.18
N VAL A 64 28.07 -19.03 23.63
CA VAL A 64 26.76 -18.59 23.13
C VAL A 64 26.22 -17.47 24.01
N LEU A 65 26.14 -16.26 23.46
CA LEU A 65 25.50 -15.10 24.07
C LEU A 65 24.00 -15.12 23.79
N THR A 66 23.17 -15.25 24.81
CA THR A 66 21.70 -15.25 24.70
C THR A 66 21.13 -13.97 25.29
N CYS A 67 20.36 -13.24 24.48
CA CYS A 67 19.64 -12.04 24.90
C CYS A 67 18.53 -12.41 25.90
N ASP A 68 18.49 -11.74 27.05
CA ASP A 68 17.54 -12.05 28.13
C ASP A 68 16.08 -11.65 27.82
N TRP A 69 15.85 -10.78 26.82
CA TRP A 69 14.50 -10.37 26.44
C TRP A 69 13.75 -11.44 25.61
N HIS A 70 14.22 -11.73 24.40
CA HIS A 70 13.54 -12.64 23.46
C HIS A 70 14.25 -13.99 23.29
N GLY A 71 15.34 -14.23 24.01
CA GLY A 71 16.08 -15.50 23.96
C GLY A 71 16.90 -15.72 22.68
N TRP A 72 17.11 -14.68 21.87
CA TRP A 72 17.91 -14.79 20.64
C TRP A 72 19.38 -14.97 21.00
N SER A 73 20.05 -15.91 20.31
CA SER A 73 21.39 -16.37 20.65
C SER A 73 22.40 -16.10 19.54
N TYR A 74 23.61 -15.73 19.93
CA TYR A 74 24.70 -15.33 19.04
C TYR A 74 26.00 -16.01 19.44
N ASP A 75 26.85 -16.28 18.45
CA ASP A 75 28.26 -16.61 18.69
C ASP A 75 28.97 -15.37 19.25
N LEU A 76 29.48 -15.45 20.48
CA LEU A 76 30.15 -14.35 21.16
C LEU A 76 31.45 -13.91 20.45
N GLY A 77 32.13 -14.83 19.77
CA GLY A 77 33.39 -14.55 19.08
C GLY A 77 33.20 -14.18 17.60
N GLY A 78 32.29 -14.87 16.92
CA GLY A 78 32.06 -14.70 15.48
C GLY A 78 30.91 -13.76 15.12
N GLY A 79 29.98 -13.50 16.04
CA GLY A 79 28.79 -12.67 15.83
C GLY A 79 27.60 -13.39 15.19
N GLY A 80 27.80 -14.59 14.65
CA GLY A 80 26.76 -15.34 13.92
C GLY A 80 25.52 -15.60 14.76
N CYS A 81 24.33 -15.27 14.24
CA CYS A 81 23.10 -15.61 14.95
C CYS A 81 22.74 -17.11 14.78
N PHE A 82 22.35 -17.75 15.88
CA PHE A 82 21.86 -19.14 15.88
C PHE A 82 20.36 -19.26 15.67
N THR A 83 19.61 -18.15 15.75
CA THR A 83 18.18 -18.10 15.53
C THR A 83 17.91 -17.67 14.08
N GLY A 84 17.07 -18.43 13.35
CA GLY A 84 16.67 -18.07 11.99
C GLY A 84 15.94 -16.72 11.96
N GLY A 85 16.15 -15.94 10.90
CA GLY A 85 15.50 -14.62 10.73
C GLY A 85 16.13 -13.48 11.54
N CYS A 86 17.39 -13.61 11.95
CA CYS A 86 18.12 -12.60 12.70
C CYS A 86 19.34 -12.06 11.93
N ASP A 87 19.66 -10.78 12.15
CA ASP A 87 20.94 -10.21 11.76
C ASP A 87 22.07 -10.68 12.69
N ASP A 88 23.26 -10.90 12.12
CA ASP A 88 24.44 -11.20 12.93
C ASP A 88 24.78 -10.04 13.88
N LEU A 89 25.24 -10.41 15.07
CA LEU A 89 25.77 -9.50 16.07
C LEU A 89 27.08 -8.90 15.59
N GLU A 90 27.19 -7.57 15.63
CA GLU A 90 28.47 -6.93 15.35
C GLU A 90 29.47 -7.25 16.45
N THR A 91 30.66 -7.65 16.03
CA THR A 91 31.79 -7.95 16.90
C THR A 91 32.93 -7.00 16.58
N PHE A 92 33.73 -6.68 17.60
CA PHE A 92 34.85 -5.76 17.50
C PHE A 92 36.15 -6.45 17.91
N PRO A 93 37.25 -6.26 17.16
CA PRO A 93 38.56 -6.71 17.60
C PRO A 93 38.93 -6.14 18.98
N VAL A 94 39.45 -7.00 19.85
CA VAL A 94 39.89 -6.64 21.21
C VAL A 94 41.36 -6.96 21.38
N GLU A 95 42.09 -6.06 22.02
CA GLU A 95 43.45 -6.29 22.50
C GLU A 95 43.59 -6.02 23.99
N GLU A 96 44.23 -6.93 24.71
CA GLU A 96 44.64 -6.74 26.10
C GLU A 96 46.12 -6.31 26.13
N ARG A 97 46.41 -5.09 26.59
CA ARG A 97 47.77 -4.52 26.65
C ARG A 97 48.03 -3.96 28.04
N ASN A 98 49.06 -4.45 28.73
CA ASN A 98 49.50 -3.92 30.04
C ASN A 98 48.39 -3.76 31.09
N GLY A 99 47.40 -4.68 31.13
CA GLY A 99 46.28 -4.61 32.07
C GLY A 99 45.12 -3.71 31.65
N ASP A 100 45.14 -3.18 30.43
CA ASP A 100 44.06 -2.41 29.83
C ASP A 100 43.45 -3.15 28.61
N VAL A 101 42.18 -2.88 28.36
CA VAL A 101 41.39 -3.39 27.22
C VAL A 101 41.28 -2.30 26.16
N TYR A 102 41.59 -2.68 24.92
CA TYR A 102 41.47 -1.83 23.74
C TYR A 102 40.52 -2.46 22.73
N VAL A 103 39.69 -1.65 22.07
CA VAL A 103 38.73 -2.09 21.06
C VAL A 103 38.94 -1.29 19.77
N SER A 104 38.93 -1.96 18.61
CA SER A 104 38.88 -1.29 17.31
C SER A 104 37.44 -1.23 16.79
N VAL A 105 36.86 -0.04 16.74
CA VAL A 105 35.48 0.16 16.26
C VAL A 105 35.43 0.17 14.73
N GLY A 106 36.42 0.79 14.08
CA GLY A 106 36.51 0.89 12.62
C GLY A 106 36.78 -0.45 11.93
N ASP A 107 37.42 -1.40 12.62
CA ASP A 107 37.68 -2.76 12.10
C ASP A 107 36.61 -3.78 12.54
N GLY A 108 35.56 -3.32 13.24
CA GLY A 108 34.42 -4.14 13.64
C GLY A 108 33.26 -4.08 12.66
N GLY A 109 32.23 -4.89 12.92
CA GLY A 109 30.98 -4.88 12.15
C GLY A 109 30.40 -6.27 11.91
N SER A 110 29.26 -6.31 11.24
CA SER A 110 28.67 -7.57 10.77
C SER A 110 29.52 -8.14 9.63
N LYS A 111 29.86 -9.43 9.71
CA LYS A 111 30.65 -10.13 8.68
C LYS A 111 29.83 -10.51 7.43
N ARG A 112 28.52 -10.23 7.42
CA ARG A 112 27.62 -10.50 6.29
C ARG A 112 27.04 -9.22 5.71
N SER A 113 27.58 -8.81 4.55
CA SER A 113 27.05 -7.66 3.81
C SER A 113 25.64 -7.89 3.25
N ASP A 114 25.20 -9.15 3.11
CA ASP A 114 23.91 -9.55 2.53
C ASP A 114 22.77 -9.76 3.54
N ALA A 115 23.04 -9.62 4.85
CA ALA A 115 22.12 -10.00 5.91
C ALA A 115 20.73 -9.34 5.82
N HIS A 116 20.67 -8.05 5.46
CA HIS A 116 19.42 -7.29 5.36
C HIS A 116 18.54 -7.73 4.17
N PHE A 117 19.14 -8.20 3.07
CA PHE A 117 18.39 -8.78 1.95
C PHE A 117 17.75 -10.11 2.34
N LEU A 118 18.47 -10.92 3.13
CA LEU A 118 17.95 -12.17 3.67
C LEU A 118 16.88 -11.92 4.72
N LEU A 119 17.04 -10.88 5.54
CA LEU A 119 16.02 -10.46 6.50
C LEU A 119 14.73 -10.02 5.79
N LEU A 120 14.84 -9.22 4.72
CA LEU A 120 13.68 -8.85 3.90
C LEU A 120 13.01 -10.10 3.33
N LYS A 121 13.80 -11.01 2.76
CA LYS A 121 13.28 -12.27 2.22
C LYS A 121 12.54 -13.07 3.28
N GLU A 122 13.12 -13.25 4.46
CA GLU A 122 12.49 -13.97 5.58
C GLU A 122 11.19 -13.29 6.04
N GLY A 123 11.20 -11.97 6.20
CA GLY A 123 10.01 -11.20 6.54
C GLY A 123 8.90 -11.37 5.51
N LEU A 124 9.25 -11.30 4.22
CA LEU A 124 8.29 -11.52 3.14
C LEU A 124 7.74 -12.96 3.15
N TYR A 125 8.56 -13.98 3.39
CA TYR A 125 8.09 -15.37 3.47
C TYR A 125 7.20 -15.65 4.69
N SER A 126 7.57 -15.12 5.85
CA SER A 126 6.90 -15.36 7.14
C SER A 126 5.70 -14.44 7.39
N THR A 127 5.54 -13.41 6.56
CA THR A 127 4.57 -12.31 6.70
C THR A 127 4.70 -11.50 7.99
N ASP A 128 5.82 -11.63 8.71
CA ASP A 128 6.07 -10.94 9.97
C ASP A 128 6.33 -9.43 9.74
N GLN A 129 5.37 -8.61 10.18
CA GLN A 129 5.39 -7.16 9.98
C GLN A 129 6.62 -6.49 10.61
N TRP A 130 7.08 -6.99 11.76
CA TRP A 130 8.27 -6.46 12.42
C TRP A 130 9.53 -6.70 11.58
N THR A 131 9.74 -7.93 11.13
CA THR A 131 10.89 -8.33 10.31
C THR A 131 10.91 -7.57 8.99
N ILE A 132 9.76 -7.45 8.31
CA ILE A 132 9.63 -6.63 7.10
C ILE A 132 10.00 -5.17 7.38
N SER A 133 9.40 -4.58 8.42
CA SER A 133 9.62 -3.18 8.77
C SER A 133 11.08 -2.89 9.09
N LYS A 134 11.71 -3.78 9.84
CA LYS A 134 13.12 -3.71 10.20
C LYS A 134 14.03 -3.83 8.99
N ALA A 135 13.76 -4.79 8.10
CA ALA A 135 14.55 -4.98 6.89
C ALA A 135 14.49 -3.74 5.99
N VAL A 136 13.29 -3.23 5.72
CA VAL A 136 13.10 -2.01 4.90
C VAL A 136 13.81 -0.81 5.54
N ALA A 137 13.67 -0.59 6.86
CA ALA A 137 14.34 0.50 7.56
C ALA A 137 15.87 0.42 7.46
N ILE A 138 16.44 -0.76 7.68
CA ILE A 138 17.90 -0.99 7.63
C ILE A 138 18.42 -0.80 6.21
N MET A 139 17.71 -1.31 5.20
CA MET A 139 18.08 -1.16 3.79
C MET A 139 18.21 0.31 3.40
N LEU A 140 17.18 1.10 3.68
CA LEU A 140 17.18 2.53 3.40
C LEU A 140 18.27 3.28 4.18
N ALA A 141 18.45 2.96 5.47
CA ALA A 141 19.48 3.58 6.30
C ALA A 141 20.91 3.26 5.82
N ARG A 142 21.13 2.09 5.20
CA ARG A 142 22.42 1.68 4.62
C ARG A 142 22.63 2.16 3.17
N GLY A 143 21.72 2.98 2.65
CA GLY A 143 21.84 3.57 1.31
C GLY A 143 21.38 2.66 0.17
N VAL A 144 20.72 1.52 0.45
CA VAL A 144 19.99 0.80 -0.59
C VAL A 144 18.83 1.68 -1.04
N SER A 145 18.68 1.84 -2.36
CA SER A 145 17.63 2.73 -2.87
C SER A 145 16.24 2.15 -2.57
N GLU A 146 15.24 3.04 -2.46
CA GLU A 146 13.84 2.64 -2.36
C GLU A 146 13.44 1.77 -3.56
N GLY A 147 13.86 2.15 -4.77
CA GLY A 147 13.59 1.39 -5.99
C GLY A 147 14.15 -0.03 -5.95
N ASP A 148 15.41 -0.22 -5.54
CA ASP A 148 16.01 -1.56 -5.43
C ASP A 148 15.30 -2.41 -4.36
N THR A 149 14.89 -1.78 -3.26
CA THR A 149 14.12 -2.44 -2.20
C THR A 149 12.77 -2.90 -2.72
N LEU A 150 12.04 -2.03 -3.43
CA LEU A 150 10.75 -2.35 -4.02
C LEU A 150 10.85 -3.39 -5.15
N ASN A 151 11.93 -3.39 -5.94
CA ASN A 151 12.20 -4.40 -6.96
C ASN A 151 12.34 -5.80 -6.36
N LEU A 152 12.98 -5.92 -5.19
CA LEU A 152 13.06 -7.20 -4.47
C LEU A 152 11.69 -7.67 -3.98
N ILE A 153 10.85 -6.74 -3.50
CA ILE A 153 9.50 -7.02 -3.04
C ILE A 153 8.61 -7.47 -4.20
N ILE A 154 8.59 -6.75 -5.33
CA ILE A 154 7.72 -7.08 -6.47
C ILE A 154 8.10 -8.41 -7.11
N ARG A 155 9.39 -8.74 -7.19
CA ARG A 155 9.87 -10.07 -7.65
C ARG A 155 9.46 -11.21 -6.71
N HIS A 156 9.43 -10.96 -5.40
CA HIS A 156 8.90 -11.93 -4.44
C HIS A 156 7.38 -12.04 -4.60
N GLY A 157 6.67 -10.91 -4.63
CA GLY A 157 5.22 -10.83 -4.76
C GLY A 157 4.69 -11.48 -6.03
N GLY A 158 5.37 -11.29 -7.17
CA GLY A 158 5.00 -11.95 -8.43
C GLY A 158 5.02 -13.47 -8.32
N ARG A 159 6.05 -14.04 -7.69
CA ARG A 159 6.11 -15.48 -7.41
C ARG A 159 5.05 -15.92 -6.41
N HIS A 160 4.87 -15.18 -5.32
CA HIS A 160 3.84 -15.46 -4.31
C HIS A 160 2.43 -15.52 -4.95
N ILE A 161 2.07 -14.49 -5.71
CA ILE A 161 0.78 -14.40 -6.39
C ILE A 161 0.63 -15.51 -7.43
N ALA A 162 1.69 -15.79 -8.20
CA ALA A 162 1.67 -16.85 -9.19
C ALA A 162 1.35 -18.22 -8.58
N THR A 163 1.91 -18.53 -7.40
CA THR A 163 1.79 -19.85 -6.77
C THR A 163 0.62 -20.00 -5.81
N GLU A 164 0.31 -18.99 -4.99
CA GLU A 164 -0.62 -19.15 -3.86
C GLU A 164 -1.94 -18.38 -4.01
N ARG A 165 -2.06 -17.47 -4.99
CA ARG A 165 -3.20 -16.53 -5.06
C ARG A 165 -4.09 -16.70 -6.28
N GLY A 166 -5.37 -16.38 -6.11
CA GLY A 166 -6.34 -16.16 -7.18
C GLY A 166 -6.42 -14.70 -7.63
N ALA A 167 -7.47 -14.38 -8.38
CA ALA A 167 -7.66 -13.04 -8.95
C ALA A 167 -7.94 -11.95 -7.90
N ASN A 168 -8.78 -12.24 -6.90
CA ASN A 168 -9.28 -11.23 -5.95
C ASN A 168 -8.29 -10.98 -4.81
N ASP A 169 -7.78 -12.04 -4.21
CA ASP A 169 -6.74 -12.01 -3.19
C ASP A 169 -5.43 -11.45 -3.75
N GLY A 170 -4.95 -11.95 -4.90
CA GLY A 170 -3.77 -11.39 -5.56
C GLY A 170 -3.96 -9.92 -5.96
N GLY A 171 -5.15 -9.54 -6.44
CA GLY A 171 -5.49 -8.16 -6.74
C GLY A 171 -5.47 -7.23 -5.52
N GLY A 172 -6.01 -7.69 -4.38
CA GLY A 172 -5.96 -6.95 -3.11
C GLY A 172 -4.54 -6.74 -2.59
N GLU A 173 -3.68 -7.76 -2.72
CA GLU A 173 -2.27 -7.69 -2.33
C GLU A 173 -1.47 -6.71 -3.19
N VAL A 174 -1.72 -6.69 -4.50
CA VAL A 174 -1.15 -5.68 -5.41
C VAL A 174 -1.69 -4.28 -5.10
N ALA A 175 -2.98 -4.17 -4.75
CA ALA A 175 -3.56 -2.90 -4.35
C ALA A 175 -2.84 -2.33 -3.12
N ASP A 176 -2.59 -3.15 -2.09
CA ASP A 176 -1.86 -2.71 -0.90
C ASP A 176 -0.45 -2.24 -1.23
N PHE A 177 0.25 -2.94 -2.13
CA PHE A 177 1.58 -2.57 -2.57
C PHE A 177 1.61 -1.22 -3.28
N VAL A 178 0.80 -1.06 -4.33
CA VAL A 178 0.76 0.18 -5.11
C VAL A 178 0.28 1.33 -4.25
N ASN A 179 -0.80 1.14 -3.48
CA ASN A 179 -1.36 2.20 -2.66
C ASN A 179 -0.40 2.61 -1.54
N GLY A 180 0.32 1.67 -0.92
CA GLY A 180 1.34 1.97 0.07
C GLY A 180 2.49 2.82 -0.50
N ILE A 181 2.99 2.50 -1.69
CA ILE A 181 4.02 3.31 -2.36
C ILE A 181 3.52 4.72 -2.65
N LYS A 182 2.33 4.86 -3.26
CA LYS A 182 1.79 6.17 -3.63
C LYS A 182 1.46 7.04 -2.41
N VAL A 183 0.99 6.44 -1.32
CA VAL A 183 0.76 7.14 -0.04
C VAL A 183 2.08 7.52 0.62
N ALA A 184 3.10 6.66 0.58
CA ALA A 184 4.43 7.00 1.11
C ALA A 184 5.00 8.26 0.47
N ARG A 185 4.78 8.46 -0.82
CA ARG A 185 5.24 9.65 -1.57
C ARG A 185 4.54 10.95 -1.19
N GLN A 186 3.48 10.89 -0.39
CA GLN A 186 2.84 12.08 0.19
C GLN A 186 3.58 12.61 1.44
N TYR A 187 4.60 11.88 1.91
CA TYR A 187 5.37 12.19 3.10
C TYR A 187 6.86 12.27 2.77
N GLU A 188 7.48 13.41 3.11
CA GLU A 188 8.93 13.62 2.96
C GLU A 188 9.73 13.17 4.19
N THR A 189 9.05 13.00 5.33
CA THR A 189 9.63 12.62 6.62
C THR A 189 9.82 11.11 6.73
N ASP A 190 10.46 10.72 7.83
CA ASP A 190 10.50 9.37 8.36
C ASP A 190 9.15 8.62 8.31
N ASP A 191 8.04 9.35 8.42
CA ASP A 191 6.68 8.77 8.44
C ASP A 191 6.33 8.00 7.16
N ARG A 192 7.00 8.31 6.04
CA ARG A 192 6.86 7.58 4.77
C ARG A 192 7.20 6.10 4.88
N ILE A 193 7.96 5.71 5.91
CA ILE A 193 8.30 4.30 6.12
C ILE A 193 7.08 3.45 6.46
N ILE A 194 6.09 3.98 7.18
CA ILE A 194 4.90 3.23 7.59
C ILE A 194 4.12 2.72 6.37
N PRO A 195 3.71 3.56 5.40
CA PRO A 195 3.04 3.06 4.20
C PRO A 195 3.95 2.22 3.28
N LEU A 196 5.27 2.42 3.29
CA LEU A 196 6.20 1.53 2.55
C LEU A 196 6.24 0.12 3.14
N THR A 197 6.17 -0.04 4.47
CA THR A 197 6.15 -1.37 5.09
C THR A 197 4.79 -2.05 4.91
N PHE A 198 3.70 -1.29 4.86
CA PHE A 198 2.41 -1.81 4.38
C PHE A 198 2.48 -2.30 2.94
N ALA A 199 3.15 -1.56 2.06
CA ALA A 199 3.35 -2.01 0.69
C ALA A 199 4.10 -3.35 0.68
N ALA A 200 5.24 -3.43 1.37
CA ALA A 200 6.05 -4.65 1.46
C ALA A 200 5.26 -5.84 2.01
N HIS A 201 4.48 -5.61 3.07
CA HIS A 201 3.62 -6.64 3.66
C HIS A 201 2.47 -7.06 2.73
N GLY A 202 1.97 -6.14 1.88
CA GLY A 202 0.99 -6.41 0.83
C GLY A 202 1.36 -7.58 -0.06
N LEU A 203 2.64 -7.68 -0.45
CA LEU A 203 3.17 -8.75 -1.30
C LEU A 203 3.94 -9.84 -0.54
N SER A 204 3.80 -9.88 0.78
CA SER A 204 4.42 -10.94 1.60
C SER A 204 3.60 -12.23 1.54
N GLY A 205 4.28 -13.37 1.48
CA GLY A 205 3.69 -14.69 1.59
C GLY A 205 4.62 -15.78 1.09
N ARG A 206 4.14 -17.02 1.08
CA ARG A 206 4.92 -18.14 0.54
C ARG A 206 5.06 -17.99 -0.98
N ALA A 207 6.30 -17.94 -1.46
CA ALA A 207 6.61 -18.01 -2.88
C ALA A 207 7.18 -19.39 -3.22
N GLY A 208 6.41 -20.18 -3.98
CA GLY A 208 6.81 -21.51 -4.42
C GLY A 208 7.56 -21.51 -5.76
N ASP A 209 8.15 -22.65 -6.11
CA ASP A 209 8.68 -22.87 -7.46
C ASP A 209 7.56 -23.21 -8.43
N ARG A 210 7.64 -22.66 -9.64
CA ARG A 210 6.68 -22.90 -10.72
C ARG A 210 7.44 -23.19 -12.02
N PRO A 211 6.98 -24.17 -12.85
CA PRO A 211 7.57 -24.39 -14.16
C PRO A 211 7.50 -23.14 -15.04
N SER A 212 8.57 -22.83 -15.77
CA SER A 212 8.56 -21.70 -16.69
C SER A 212 7.54 -21.93 -17.81
N ILE A 213 6.71 -20.92 -18.08
CA ILE A 213 5.75 -20.98 -19.17
C ILE A 213 6.47 -20.82 -20.51
N GLN A 214 6.32 -21.82 -21.37
CA GLN A 214 6.93 -21.82 -22.71
C GLN A 214 6.03 -21.07 -23.70
N ARG A 215 6.66 -20.35 -24.64
CA ARG A 215 5.95 -19.66 -25.73
C ARG A 215 5.17 -20.65 -26.61
N LEU A 216 4.12 -20.17 -27.26
CA LEU A 216 3.44 -20.95 -28.31
C LEU A 216 4.38 -21.14 -29.51
N PRO A 217 4.33 -22.31 -30.19
CA PRO A 217 5.14 -22.58 -31.37
C PRO A 217 4.65 -21.76 -32.57
N ASP A 218 5.58 -21.39 -33.45
CA ASP A 218 5.28 -20.63 -34.67
C ASP A 218 4.43 -21.44 -35.67
N PRO A 219 3.57 -20.79 -36.51
CA PRO A 219 3.40 -19.35 -36.66
C PRO A 219 2.29 -18.74 -35.77
N VAL A 220 2.68 -17.76 -34.94
CA VAL A 220 1.80 -16.95 -34.08
C VAL A 220 1.96 -15.47 -34.43
N THR A 221 0.85 -14.72 -34.43
CA THR A 221 0.84 -13.27 -34.64
C THR A 221 0.11 -12.58 -33.48
N TRP A 222 0.31 -11.27 -33.32
CA TRP A 222 -0.40 -10.49 -32.31
C TRP A 222 -1.93 -10.63 -32.45
N GLU A 223 -2.47 -10.55 -33.67
CA GLU A 223 -3.91 -10.62 -33.93
C GLU A 223 -4.51 -11.96 -33.48
N LYS A 224 -3.75 -13.05 -33.62
CA LYS A 224 -4.16 -14.36 -33.09
C LYS A 224 -4.16 -14.37 -31.56
N LEU A 225 -3.10 -13.86 -30.93
CA LEU A 225 -3.00 -13.81 -29.47
C LEU A 225 -4.12 -12.97 -28.87
N GLU A 226 -4.37 -11.80 -29.44
CA GLU A 226 -5.47 -10.92 -29.05
C GLU A 226 -6.83 -11.64 -29.13
N GLY A 227 -7.12 -12.26 -30.28
CA GLY A 227 -8.35 -13.02 -30.48
C GLY A 227 -8.49 -14.18 -29.48
N TRP A 228 -7.40 -14.91 -29.19
CA TRP A 228 -7.41 -16.00 -28.21
C TRP A 228 -7.60 -15.50 -26.78
N ILE A 229 -7.01 -14.38 -26.39
CA ILE A 229 -7.20 -13.78 -25.06
C ILE A 229 -8.69 -13.46 -24.84
N ARG A 230 -9.35 -12.86 -25.83
CA ARG A 230 -10.80 -12.58 -25.77
C ARG A 230 -11.64 -13.84 -25.61
N VAL A 231 -11.33 -14.88 -26.40
CA VAL A 231 -12.00 -16.18 -26.31
C VAL A 231 -11.80 -16.80 -24.93
N PHE A 232 -10.56 -16.86 -24.45
CA PHE A 232 -10.24 -17.45 -23.15
C PHE A 232 -10.81 -16.67 -21.98
N SER A 233 -10.93 -15.35 -22.07
CA SER A 233 -11.60 -14.54 -21.06
C SER A 233 -13.09 -14.86 -20.97
N LYS A 234 -13.75 -14.98 -22.12
CA LYS A 234 -15.15 -15.43 -22.20
C LYS A 234 -15.32 -16.86 -21.67
N ASP A 235 -14.41 -17.76 -22.02
CA ASP A 235 -14.41 -19.18 -21.63
C ASP A 235 -13.92 -19.44 -20.20
N LYS A 236 -13.43 -18.42 -19.47
CA LYS A 236 -12.88 -18.54 -18.11
C LYS A 236 -11.65 -19.45 -18.02
N LYS A 237 -10.70 -19.27 -18.95
CA LYS A 237 -9.47 -20.09 -19.06
C LYS A 237 -8.23 -19.24 -18.87
N TRP A 238 -7.83 -19.03 -17.61
CA TRP A 238 -6.72 -18.13 -17.29
C TRP A 238 -5.37 -18.64 -17.82
N GLU A 239 -5.09 -19.95 -17.82
CA GLU A 239 -3.82 -20.50 -18.29
C GLU A 239 -3.57 -20.21 -19.78
N GLY A 240 -4.66 -20.21 -20.57
CA GLY A 240 -4.62 -19.85 -21.98
C GLY A 240 -4.26 -18.38 -22.19
N ILE A 241 -4.83 -17.49 -21.37
CA ILE A 241 -4.56 -16.05 -21.39
C ILE A 241 -3.10 -15.79 -21.02
N GLU A 242 -2.62 -16.36 -19.92
CA GLU A 242 -1.24 -16.18 -19.47
C GLU A 242 -0.24 -16.64 -20.53
N LYS A 243 -0.47 -17.80 -21.14
CA LYS A 243 0.39 -18.30 -22.21
C LYS A 243 0.39 -17.38 -23.43
N CYS A 244 -0.73 -16.73 -23.74
CA CYS A 244 -0.79 -15.74 -24.80
C CYS A 244 0.00 -14.47 -24.45
N LEU A 245 -0.17 -13.95 -23.23
CA LEU A 245 0.56 -12.77 -22.75
C LEU A 245 2.08 -12.98 -22.75
N ILE A 246 2.53 -14.12 -22.22
CA ILE A 246 3.96 -14.48 -22.22
C ILE A 246 4.46 -14.66 -23.66
N THR A 247 3.67 -15.26 -24.55
CA THR A 247 4.05 -15.38 -25.97
C THR A 247 4.20 -14.00 -26.62
N ALA A 248 3.25 -13.07 -26.39
CA ALA A 248 3.31 -11.70 -26.91
C ALA A 248 4.57 -10.97 -26.43
N ARG A 249 4.87 -11.06 -25.13
CA ARG A 249 6.07 -10.48 -24.52
C ARG A 249 7.36 -11.00 -25.15
N ARG A 250 7.43 -12.30 -25.41
CA ARG A 250 8.63 -12.92 -26.02
C ARG A 250 8.75 -12.70 -27.53
N MET A 251 7.65 -12.39 -28.23
CA MET A 251 7.70 -11.92 -29.62
C MET A 251 8.29 -10.52 -29.72
N GLY A 252 8.10 -9.69 -28.68
CA GLY A 252 8.57 -8.31 -28.63
C GLY A 252 7.70 -7.36 -29.46
N GLY A 253 7.80 -6.06 -29.15
CA GLY A 253 7.11 -5.01 -29.90
C GLY A 253 5.60 -4.90 -29.65
N HIS A 254 5.06 -5.57 -28.62
CA HIS A 254 3.62 -5.60 -28.32
C HIS A 254 3.25 -5.12 -26.90
N ASP A 255 4.19 -4.47 -26.21
CA ASP A 255 4.04 -4.08 -24.81
C ASP A 255 2.98 -3.01 -24.60
N GLN A 256 2.83 -2.12 -25.59
CA GLN A 256 1.89 -1.02 -25.55
C GLN A 256 0.46 -1.48 -25.83
N GLU A 257 0.31 -2.64 -26.48
CA GLU A 257 -0.97 -3.22 -26.90
C GLU A 257 -1.57 -4.14 -25.84
N ILE A 258 -0.74 -4.72 -24.95
CA ILE A 258 -1.21 -5.62 -23.89
C ILE A 258 -2.13 -4.90 -22.91
N LEU A 259 -1.72 -3.75 -22.35
CA LEU A 259 -2.52 -3.05 -21.34
C LEU A 259 -3.91 -2.64 -21.83
N PRO A 260 -4.07 -2.00 -23.01
CA PRO A 260 -5.38 -1.70 -23.57
C PRO A 260 -6.27 -2.95 -23.72
N LEU A 261 -5.70 -4.06 -24.20
CA LEU A 261 -6.42 -5.33 -24.34
C LEU A 261 -6.89 -5.89 -22.98
N LEU A 262 -6.06 -5.80 -21.95
CA LEU A 262 -6.41 -6.26 -20.60
C LEU A 262 -7.60 -5.48 -20.04
N PHE A 263 -7.57 -4.15 -20.18
CA PHE A 263 -8.68 -3.29 -19.77
C PHE A 263 -9.96 -3.60 -20.54
N GLU A 264 -9.88 -3.72 -21.87
CA GLU A 264 -11.04 -4.02 -22.70
C GLU A 264 -11.69 -5.35 -22.31
N CYS A 265 -10.88 -6.40 -22.13
CA CYS A 265 -11.39 -7.70 -21.69
C CYS A 265 -11.99 -7.63 -20.28
N ALA A 266 -11.37 -6.89 -19.36
CA ALA A 266 -11.85 -6.75 -17.99
C ALA A 266 -13.18 -5.98 -17.91
N MET A 267 -13.41 -5.03 -18.82
CA MET A 267 -14.61 -4.19 -18.89
C MET A 267 -15.72 -4.77 -19.77
N ALA A 268 -15.51 -5.94 -20.37
CA ALA A 268 -16.53 -6.59 -21.17
C ALA A 268 -17.85 -6.81 -20.38
N PRO A 269 -19.03 -6.71 -21.01
CA PRO A 269 -20.32 -6.72 -20.30
C PRO A 269 -20.56 -7.92 -19.38
N HIS A 270 -20.03 -9.10 -19.73
CA HIS A 270 -20.16 -10.31 -18.91
C HIS A 270 -19.41 -10.24 -17.56
N PHE A 271 -18.59 -9.21 -17.35
CA PHE A 271 -17.97 -8.91 -16.06
C PHE A 271 -18.78 -7.95 -15.20
N LEU A 272 -19.86 -7.34 -15.68
CA LEU A 272 -20.67 -6.37 -14.93
C LEU A 272 -20.98 -6.89 -13.53
N GLY A 273 -20.60 -6.16 -12.47
CA GLY A 273 -20.71 -6.59 -11.07
C GLY A 273 -19.48 -7.28 -10.46
N ASN A 274 -18.45 -7.59 -11.25
CA ASN A 274 -17.12 -7.96 -10.73
C ASN A 274 -16.29 -6.69 -10.50
N SER A 275 -16.68 -5.90 -9.51
CA SER A 275 -16.12 -4.57 -9.21
C SER A 275 -14.59 -4.53 -9.06
N ASN A 276 -13.98 -5.62 -8.59
CA ASN A 276 -12.54 -5.70 -8.44
C ASN A 276 -11.78 -5.65 -9.77
N ASN A 277 -12.37 -5.99 -10.90
CA ASN A 277 -11.64 -6.06 -12.17
C ASN A 277 -11.08 -4.71 -12.61
N LEU A 278 -11.92 -3.67 -12.57
CA LEU A 278 -11.50 -2.30 -12.92
C LEU A 278 -10.36 -1.84 -12.01
N LEU A 279 -10.49 -2.10 -10.70
CA LEU A 279 -9.50 -1.73 -9.70
C LEU A 279 -8.18 -2.48 -9.93
N ASN A 280 -8.24 -3.81 -10.04
CA ASN A 280 -7.08 -4.68 -10.13
C ASN A 280 -6.28 -4.46 -11.41
N ILE A 281 -6.95 -4.33 -12.57
CA ILE A 281 -6.26 -3.98 -13.82
C ILE A 281 -5.66 -2.57 -13.74
N GLY A 282 -6.35 -1.63 -13.10
CA GLY A 282 -5.80 -0.31 -12.80
C GLY A 282 -4.50 -0.37 -11.98
N TYR A 283 -4.45 -1.21 -10.94
CA TYR A 283 -3.23 -1.39 -10.14
C TYR A 283 -2.13 -2.13 -10.91
N ILE A 284 -2.47 -3.09 -11.76
CA ILE A 284 -1.52 -3.75 -12.66
C ILE A 284 -0.87 -2.76 -13.63
N ALA A 285 -1.65 -1.82 -14.18
CA ALA A 285 -1.13 -0.76 -15.03
C ALA A 285 -0.16 0.15 -14.27
N GLU A 286 -0.47 0.51 -13.02
CA GLU A 286 0.43 1.28 -12.16
C GLU A 286 1.70 0.50 -11.79
N VAL A 287 1.61 -0.83 -11.58
CA VAL A 287 2.80 -1.69 -11.39
C VAL A 287 3.70 -1.64 -12.63
N LEU A 288 3.14 -1.77 -13.83
CA LEU A 288 3.94 -1.69 -15.06
C LEU A 288 4.57 -0.31 -15.25
N GLU A 289 3.85 0.76 -14.93
CA GLU A 289 4.39 2.12 -14.97
C GLU A 289 5.54 2.31 -13.99
N GLU A 290 5.44 1.74 -12.79
CA GLU A 290 6.40 1.92 -11.70
C GLU A 290 7.65 1.06 -11.87
N PHE A 291 7.50 -0.18 -12.32
CA PHE A 291 8.57 -1.20 -12.30
C PHE A 291 9.03 -1.64 -13.68
N GLY A 292 8.22 -1.37 -14.72
CA GLY A 292 8.46 -1.89 -16.06
C GLY A 292 8.27 -3.41 -16.15
N TRP A 293 8.38 -3.92 -17.38
CA TRP A 293 8.13 -5.33 -17.65
C TRP A 293 9.20 -6.26 -17.07
N ASP A 294 10.47 -5.86 -17.06
CA ASP A 294 11.56 -6.73 -16.61
C ASP A 294 11.41 -7.17 -15.15
N GLU A 295 10.85 -6.31 -14.32
CA GLU A 295 10.61 -6.57 -12.90
C GLU A 295 9.23 -7.20 -12.63
N ALA A 296 8.22 -6.86 -13.43
CA ALA A 296 6.83 -7.17 -13.11
C ALA A 296 6.16 -8.21 -14.03
N GLU A 297 6.84 -8.72 -15.07
CA GLU A 297 6.22 -9.59 -16.08
C GLU A 297 5.47 -10.79 -15.49
N GLU A 298 6.09 -11.51 -14.55
CA GLU A 298 5.48 -12.70 -13.94
C GLU A 298 4.16 -12.35 -13.23
N LEU A 299 4.18 -11.30 -12.41
CA LEU A 299 2.99 -10.81 -11.71
C LEU A 299 1.92 -10.38 -12.69
N VAL A 300 2.29 -9.53 -13.64
CA VAL A 300 1.36 -8.90 -14.59
C VAL A 300 0.71 -9.95 -15.47
N CYS A 301 1.48 -10.85 -16.07
CA CYS A 301 0.95 -11.88 -16.95
C CYS A 301 0.06 -12.85 -16.17
N ASN A 302 0.49 -13.30 -14.99
CA ASN A 302 -0.24 -14.28 -14.21
C ASN A 302 -1.53 -13.70 -13.62
N LEU A 303 -1.45 -12.56 -12.93
CA LEU A 303 -2.59 -11.99 -12.24
C LEU A 303 -3.64 -11.45 -13.23
N SER A 304 -3.22 -10.79 -14.31
CA SER A 304 -4.15 -10.35 -15.35
C SER A 304 -4.88 -11.53 -15.98
N ALA A 305 -4.16 -12.62 -16.25
CA ALA A 305 -4.76 -13.84 -16.76
C ALA A 305 -5.80 -14.43 -15.78
N LYS A 306 -5.47 -14.49 -14.49
CA LYS A 306 -6.40 -14.95 -13.44
C LYS A 306 -7.63 -14.05 -13.35
N ILE A 307 -7.48 -12.73 -13.41
CA ILE A 307 -8.59 -11.76 -13.40
C ILE A 307 -9.51 -11.99 -14.60
N LEU A 308 -8.94 -12.11 -15.81
CA LEU A 308 -9.71 -12.25 -17.04
C LEU A 308 -10.29 -13.65 -17.23
N GLY A 309 -9.66 -14.67 -16.63
CA GLY A 309 -10.09 -16.07 -16.70
C GLY A 309 -10.85 -16.55 -15.47
N GLN A 310 -11.20 -15.68 -14.52
CA GLN A 310 -11.87 -16.09 -13.28
C GLN A 310 -13.28 -16.61 -13.51
N GLU A 311 -13.74 -17.45 -12.57
CA GLU A 311 -15.15 -17.80 -12.44
C GLU A 311 -16.00 -16.59 -12.04
N ARG A 312 -17.22 -16.50 -12.59
CA ARG A 312 -18.09 -15.30 -12.45
C ARG A 312 -19.47 -15.59 -11.84
N GLY A 313 -19.75 -16.85 -11.50
CA GLY A 313 -21.10 -17.31 -11.17
C GLY A 313 -22.09 -17.17 -12.34
N LEU A 314 -23.30 -17.69 -12.18
CA LEU A 314 -24.42 -17.32 -13.06
C LEU A 314 -24.99 -15.99 -12.56
N PRO A 315 -25.26 -15.00 -13.44
CA PRO A 315 -25.92 -13.78 -13.03
C PRO A 315 -27.36 -14.07 -12.58
N ASP A 316 -27.82 -13.36 -11.55
CA ASP A 316 -29.25 -13.29 -11.24
C ASP A 316 -30.01 -12.53 -12.36
N GLU A 317 -31.34 -12.56 -12.31
CA GLU A 317 -32.20 -11.97 -13.35
C GLU A 317 -31.96 -10.46 -13.53
N ILE A 318 -31.70 -9.74 -12.43
CA ILE A 318 -31.48 -8.29 -12.44
C ILE A 318 -30.14 -7.97 -13.11
N ARG A 319 -29.08 -8.70 -12.72
CA ARG A 319 -27.75 -8.58 -13.31
C ARG A 319 -27.76 -9.01 -14.77
N GLN A 320 -28.50 -10.04 -15.15
CA GLN A 320 -28.62 -10.47 -16.54
C GLN A 320 -29.29 -9.37 -17.38
N SER A 321 -30.39 -8.77 -16.90
CA SER A 321 -31.04 -7.66 -17.59
C SER A 321 -30.10 -6.46 -17.78
N ALA A 322 -29.27 -6.14 -16.79
CA ALA A 322 -28.28 -5.08 -16.91
C ALA A 322 -27.15 -5.42 -17.89
N ILE A 323 -26.71 -6.68 -17.93
CA ILE A 323 -25.75 -7.17 -18.93
C ILE A 323 -26.32 -7.03 -20.35
N ASP A 324 -27.58 -7.43 -20.55
CA ASP A 324 -28.23 -7.36 -21.86
C ASP A 324 -28.38 -5.91 -22.33
N GLN A 325 -28.76 -4.99 -21.43
CA GLN A 325 -28.78 -3.56 -21.71
C GLN A 325 -27.39 -3.03 -22.06
N PHE A 326 -26.35 -3.39 -21.28
CA PHE A 326 -24.99 -2.97 -21.55
C PHE A 326 -24.49 -3.47 -22.92
N ILE A 327 -24.81 -4.71 -23.30
CA ILE A 327 -24.50 -5.24 -24.63
C ILE A 327 -25.20 -4.41 -25.72
N ALA A 328 -26.47 -4.07 -25.53
CA ALA A 328 -27.22 -3.26 -26.48
C ALA A 328 -26.64 -1.84 -26.65
N ASP A 329 -26.14 -1.25 -25.56
CA ASP A 329 -25.60 0.11 -25.55
C ASP A 329 -24.13 0.20 -26.00
N THR A 330 -23.41 -0.92 -26.10
CA THR A 330 -21.94 -0.94 -26.34
C THR A 330 -21.54 -0.14 -27.59
N ALA A 331 -22.21 -0.34 -28.73
CA ALA A 331 -21.88 0.37 -29.97
C ALA A 331 -22.15 1.89 -29.85
N THR A 332 -23.17 2.29 -29.09
CA THR A 332 -23.48 3.69 -28.80
C THR A 332 -22.40 4.30 -27.93
N LEU A 333 -21.98 3.62 -26.86
CA LEU A 333 -20.92 4.07 -25.96
C LEU A 333 -19.59 4.26 -26.72
N ASP A 334 -19.24 3.32 -27.60
CA ASP A 334 -18.03 3.42 -28.42
C ASP A 334 -18.06 4.63 -29.36
N ALA A 335 -19.21 4.87 -30.02
CA ALA A 335 -19.40 6.02 -30.91
C ALA A 335 -19.36 7.36 -30.16
N LEU A 336 -19.95 7.43 -28.97
CA LEU A 336 -19.92 8.62 -28.11
C LEU A 336 -18.50 8.90 -27.61
N ALA A 337 -17.74 7.86 -27.26
CA ALA A 337 -16.36 7.99 -26.82
C ALA A 337 -15.42 8.52 -27.93
N ASP A 338 -15.64 8.11 -29.19
CA ASP A 338 -14.88 8.59 -30.35
C ASP A 338 -15.17 10.07 -30.67
N GLY A 339 -16.38 10.54 -30.35
CA GLY A 339 -16.85 11.90 -30.62
C GLY A 339 -16.51 12.93 -29.54
N GLN A 340 -15.85 12.54 -28.44
CA GLN A 340 -15.54 13.44 -27.33
C GLN A 340 -14.46 14.47 -27.73
N ALA A 341 -14.88 15.73 -27.89
CA ALA A 341 -14.00 16.90 -27.88
C ALA A 341 -13.70 17.34 -26.43
N ASP A 342 -12.95 18.43 -26.23
CA ASP A 342 -12.76 19.04 -24.90
C ASP A 342 -14.12 19.56 -24.36
N GLY A 343 -14.83 18.67 -23.64
CA GLY A 343 -16.15 18.92 -23.05
C GLY A 343 -16.13 19.71 -21.75
N SER A 344 -15.02 20.38 -21.43
CA SER A 344 -14.86 21.17 -20.19
C SER A 344 -15.88 22.31 -20.06
N THR A 345 -16.40 22.83 -21.19
CA THR A 345 -17.33 23.97 -21.21
C THR A 345 -18.81 23.59 -21.42
N VAL A 346 -19.12 22.30 -21.56
CA VAL A 346 -20.50 21.83 -21.78
C VAL A 346 -21.33 22.00 -20.50
N ALA A 347 -22.58 22.44 -20.61
CA ALA A 347 -23.47 22.49 -19.45
C ALA A 347 -23.72 21.07 -18.93
N PHE A 348 -23.55 20.85 -17.61
CA PHE A 348 -23.73 19.54 -16.99
C PHE A 348 -24.64 19.70 -15.78
N ASP A 349 -25.81 19.08 -15.83
CA ASP A 349 -26.72 18.99 -14.69
C ASP A 349 -26.24 17.86 -13.77
N GLU A 350 -25.27 18.18 -12.91
CA GLU A 350 -24.64 17.22 -11.98
C GLU A 350 -25.64 16.65 -10.98
N ASP A 351 -26.65 17.42 -10.61
CA ASP A 351 -27.66 17.01 -9.62
C ASP A 351 -28.65 16.01 -10.24
N ALA A 352 -29.09 16.24 -11.48
CA ALA A 352 -29.90 15.27 -12.22
C ALA A 352 -29.13 13.97 -12.51
N PHE A 353 -27.84 14.09 -12.85
CA PHE A 353 -26.97 12.93 -13.05
C PHE A 353 -26.81 12.11 -11.76
N ALA A 354 -26.52 12.78 -10.64
CA ALA A 354 -26.39 12.14 -9.34
C ALA A 354 -27.69 11.48 -8.89
N GLU A 355 -28.85 12.13 -9.10
CA GLU A 355 -30.17 11.57 -8.82
C GLU A 355 -30.44 10.31 -9.65
N GLY A 356 -30.10 10.32 -10.94
CA GLY A 356 -30.21 9.16 -11.82
C GLY A 356 -29.41 7.96 -11.33
N LEU A 357 -28.16 8.18 -10.91
CA LEU A 357 -27.27 7.12 -10.40
C LEU A 357 -27.79 6.43 -9.13
N VAL A 358 -28.45 7.15 -8.24
CA VAL A 358 -28.97 6.60 -6.97
C VAL A 358 -30.48 6.37 -6.99
N SER A 359 -31.09 6.41 -8.16
CA SER A 359 -32.54 6.21 -8.37
C SER A 359 -33.06 4.86 -7.85
N GLY A 360 -32.19 3.84 -7.80
CA GLY A 360 -32.57 2.47 -7.46
C GLY A 360 -33.18 1.68 -8.63
N GLU A 361 -33.18 2.26 -9.84
CA GLU A 361 -33.68 1.65 -11.07
C GLU A 361 -32.58 1.57 -12.14
N ILE A 362 -32.45 0.44 -12.84
CA ILE A 362 -31.36 0.22 -13.81
C ILE A 362 -31.45 1.20 -14.98
N GLY A 363 -32.66 1.40 -15.53
CA GLY A 363 -32.91 2.27 -16.67
C GLY A 363 -32.40 3.71 -16.44
N PRO A 364 -32.87 4.41 -15.40
CA PRO A 364 -32.33 5.73 -15.03
C PRO A 364 -30.85 5.72 -14.67
N THR A 365 -30.34 4.67 -14.00
CA THR A 365 -28.93 4.60 -13.59
C THR A 365 -27.98 4.55 -14.80
N PHE A 366 -28.24 3.68 -15.78
CA PHE A 366 -27.44 3.61 -17.01
C PHE A 366 -27.77 4.77 -17.96
N GLY A 367 -29.04 5.18 -18.01
CA GLY A 367 -29.51 6.31 -18.79
C GLY A 367 -28.80 7.61 -18.41
N ALA A 368 -28.53 7.85 -17.13
CA ALA A 368 -27.77 9.03 -16.67
C ALA A 368 -26.36 9.08 -17.27
N VAL A 369 -25.65 7.95 -17.34
CA VAL A 369 -24.32 7.85 -17.96
C VAL A 369 -24.40 8.12 -19.46
N THR A 370 -25.31 7.43 -20.15
CA THR A 370 -25.46 7.57 -21.60
C THR A 370 -25.91 8.97 -21.99
N GLN A 371 -26.80 9.59 -21.22
CA GLN A 371 -27.24 10.96 -21.46
C GLN A 371 -26.09 11.95 -21.27
N ALA A 372 -25.32 11.85 -20.18
CA ALA A 372 -24.17 12.73 -19.95
C ALA A 372 -23.13 12.64 -21.09
N LEU A 373 -22.82 11.41 -21.56
CA LEU A 373 -21.94 11.21 -22.70
C LEU A 373 -22.54 11.76 -24.01
N THR A 374 -23.85 11.59 -24.21
CA THR A 374 -24.59 12.12 -25.37
C THR A 374 -24.59 13.65 -25.41
N ASP A 375 -24.72 14.28 -24.25
CA ASP A 375 -24.68 15.74 -24.10
C ASP A 375 -23.27 16.30 -24.33
N GLY A 376 -22.25 15.44 -24.44
CA GLY A 376 -20.85 15.82 -24.66
C GLY A 376 -20.10 16.15 -23.38
N VAL A 377 -20.61 15.75 -22.21
CA VAL A 377 -19.89 15.88 -20.94
C VAL A 377 -18.65 14.99 -20.98
N SER A 378 -17.49 15.57 -20.66
CA SER A 378 -16.23 14.82 -20.62
C SER A 378 -16.29 13.70 -19.57
N ILE A 379 -15.70 12.54 -19.87
CA ILE A 379 -15.57 11.42 -18.90
C ILE A 379 -14.97 11.89 -17.57
N ASP A 380 -14.00 12.80 -17.58
CA ASP A 380 -13.35 13.34 -16.39
C ASP A 380 -14.35 14.01 -15.42
N ARG A 381 -15.25 14.85 -15.95
CA ARG A 381 -16.32 15.50 -15.18
C ARG A 381 -17.34 14.50 -14.66
N ILE A 382 -17.73 13.52 -15.47
CA ILE A 382 -18.63 12.43 -15.03
C ILE A 382 -18.01 11.69 -13.84
N VAL A 383 -16.72 11.34 -13.93
CA VAL A 383 -15.98 10.67 -12.86
C VAL A 383 -15.90 11.54 -11.61
N THR A 384 -15.58 12.83 -11.75
CA THR A 384 -15.56 13.78 -10.63
C THR A 384 -16.88 13.80 -9.87
N THR A 385 -18.02 13.90 -10.58
CA THR A 385 -19.34 13.88 -9.94
C THR A 385 -19.62 12.53 -9.26
N MET A 386 -19.27 11.39 -9.87
CA MET A 386 -19.39 10.07 -9.24
C MET A 386 -18.54 9.93 -7.96
N VAL A 387 -17.29 10.40 -7.98
CA VAL A 387 -16.37 10.40 -6.82
C VAL A 387 -16.96 11.23 -5.69
N VAL A 388 -17.39 12.45 -5.97
CA VAL A 388 -17.94 13.35 -4.96
C VAL A 388 -19.29 12.86 -4.43
N LEU A 389 -20.12 12.24 -5.27
CA LEU A 389 -21.37 11.58 -4.84
C LEU A 389 -21.09 10.47 -3.83
N ALA A 390 -20.14 9.58 -4.12
CA ALA A 390 -19.75 8.51 -3.20
C ALA A 390 -19.20 9.09 -1.87
N ALA A 391 -18.34 10.11 -1.94
CA ALA A 391 -17.80 10.80 -0.77
C ALA A 391 -18.89 11.49 0.08
N ASP A 392 -19.88 12.11 -0.56
CA ASP A 392 -21.02 12.69 0.14
C ASP A 392 -21.87 11.63 0.85
N ARG A 393 -22.09 10.48 0.20
CA ARG A 393 -22.77 9.34 0.84
C ARG A 393 -21.97 8.80 2.02
N MET A 394 -20.65 8.68 1.91
CA MET A 394 -19.75 8.37 3.04
C MET A 394 -19.88 9.39 4.19
N ALA A 395 -19.93 10.67 3.87
CA ALA A 395 -20.05 11.74 4.86
C ALA A 395 -21.41 11.74 5.61
N ARG A 396 -22.42 11.01 5.10
CA ARG A 396 -23.79 10.99 5.65
C ARG A 396 -24.31 9.61 6.03
N THR A 397 -23.60 8.52 5.73
CA THR A 397 -24.04 7.16 6.08
C THR A 397 -24.30 7.02 7.59
N PRO A 398 -25.39 6.37 8.03
CA PRO A 398 -25.64 6.08 9.44
C PRO A 398 -24.63 5.06 10.01
N VAL A 399 -24.06 5.35 11.19
CA VAL A 399 -22.95 4.58 11.81
C VAL A 399 -23.39 3.61 12.91
N ASN A 400 -24.69 3.47 13.18
CA ASN A 400 -25.22 2.65 14.27
C ASN A 400 -25.69 1.23 13.83
N MET A 401 -25.54 0.88 12.54
CA MET A 401 -25.87 -0.43 11.94
C MET A 401 -24.73 -0.84 11.01
N ASN A 402 -24.89 -1.89 10.18
CA ASN A 402 -23.95 -2.13 9.07
C ASN A 402 -24.04 -0.96 8.08
N PRO A 403 -23.07 0.00 8.07
CA PRO A 403 -23.22 1.26 7.32
C PRO A 403 -23.01 1.07 5.82
N GLY A 404 -22.63 -0.15 5.40
CA GLY A 404 -22.31 -0.47 4.02
C GLY A 404 -21.07 0.22 3.49
N TRP A 405 -20.12 0.56 4.37
CA TRP A 405 -18.89 1.24 3.99
C TRP A 405 -18.14 0.57 2.84
N GLY A 406 -18.10 -0.76 2.82
CA GLY A 406 -17.45 -1.51 1.76
C GLY A 406 -18.02 -1.25 0.36
N GLY A 407 -19.30 -0.89 0.25
CA GLY A 407 -19.92 -0.42 -1.00
C GLY A 407 -19.56 1.03 -1.29
N LEU A 408 -19.74 1.91 -0.31
CA LEU A 408 -19.46 3.35 -0.43
C LEU A 408 -18.01 3.68 -0.85
N VAL A 409 -17.02 3.04 -0.21
CA VAL A 409 -15.61 3.26 -0.58
C VAL A 409 -15.31 2.68 -1.96
N ARG A 410 -16.01 1.62 -2.35
CA ARG A 410 -15.84 0.94 -3.64
C ARG A 410 -16.45 1.75 -4.78
N GLU A 411 -17.60 2.39 -4.58
CA GLU A 411 -18.15 3.38 -5.52
C GLU A 411 -17.11 4.45 -5.86
N MET A 412 -16.53 5.07 -4.84
CA MET A 412 -15.52 6.13 -5.01
C MET A 412 -14.26 5.61 -5.72
N MET A 413 -13.72 4.47 -5.26
CA MET A 413 -12.52 3.87 -5.85
C MET A 413 -12.74 3.43 -7.30
N MET A 414 -13.90 2.86 -7.63
CA MET A 414 -14.22 2.46 -9.00
C MET A 414 -14.40 3.67 -9.90
N ALA A 415 -15.08 4.71 -9.44
CA ALA A 415 -15.21 5.98 -10.17
C ALA A 415 -13.84 6.54 -10.51
N SER A 416 -12.96 6.73 -9.51
CA SER A 416 -11.59 7.21 -9.73
C SER A 416 -10.79 6.31 -10.70
N ALA A 417 -10.96 4.99 -10.63
CA ALA A 417 -10.27 4.04 -11.51
C ALA A 417 -10.67 4.14 -12.99
N VAL A 418 -11.81 4.76 -13.34
CA VAL A 418 -12.17 5.06 -14.74
C VAL A 418 -11.15 6.00 -15.37
N ARG A 419 -10.55 6.93 -14.61
CA ARG A 419 -9.46 7.79 -15.14
C ARG A 419 -8.25 6.96 -15.58
N LYS A 420 -7.96 5.85 -14.88
CA LYS A 420 -6.91 4.91 -15.27
C LYS A 420 -7.28 4.14 -16.53
N ALA A 421 -8.53 3.67 -16.65
CA ALA A 421 -9.00 3.07 -17.89
C ALA A 421 -8.89 4.04 -19.08
N GLN A 422 -9.23 5.31 -18.89
CA GLN A 422 -9.08 6.34 -19.91
C GLN A 422 -7.62 6.57 -20.29
N ARG A 423 -6.73 6.70 -19.29
CA ARG A 423 -5.30 6.93 -19.48
C ARG A 423 -4.60 5.79 -20.22
N PHE A 424 -4.90 4.54 -19.84
CA PHE A 424 -4.14 3.37 -20.31
C PHE A 424 -4.82 2.61 -21.45
N ALA A 425 -6.12 2.80 -21.68
CA ALA A 425 -6.89 2.06 -22.69
C ALA A 425 -7.81 2.95 -23.56
N GLY A 426 -7.85 4.25 -23.31
CA GLY A 426 -8.59 5.23 -24.12
C GLY A 426 -10.07 5.39 -23.76
N SER A 427 -10.73 6.34 -24.41
CA SER A 427 -12.08 6.79 -24.07
C SER A 427 -13.16 5.70 -24.23
N ARG A 428 -13.00 4.77 -25.20
CA ARG A 428 -13.99 3.70 -25.41
C ARG A 428 -14.12 2.78 -24.19
N VAL A 429 -12.98 2.27 -23.73
CA VAL A 429 -12.92 1.45 -22.51
C VAL A 429 -13.38 2.25 -21.29
N ALA A 430 -13.00 3.52 -21.18
CA ALA A 430 -13.43 4.36 -20.08
C ALA A 430 -14.95 4.58 -20.06
N ALA A 431 -15.58 4.80 -21.21
CA ALA A 431 -17.04 4.92 -21.33
C ALA A 431 -17.74 3.61 -20.90
N GLN A 432 -17.21 2.46 -21.30
CA GLN A 432 -17.69 1.16 -20.83
C GLN A 432 -17.49 0.96 -19.32
N ALA A 433 -16.37 1.43 -18.78
CA ALA A 433 -16.08 1.37 -17.34
C ALA A 433 -17.09 2.17 -16.51
N LEU A 434 -17.64 3.29 -17.04
CA LEU A 434 -18.69 4.05 -16.36
C LEU A 434 -19.95 3.21 -16.08
N TYR A 435 -20.32 2.27 -16.97
CA TYR A 435 -21.43 1.34 -16.73
C TYR A 435 -21.15 0.38 -15.56
N HIS A 436 -19.90 -0.04 -15.36
CA HIS A 436 -19.52 -0.84 -14.18
C HIS A 436 -19.63 -0.02 -12.89
N VAL A 437 -19.25 1.26 -12.92
CA VAL A 437 -19.43 2.16 -11.77
C VAL A 437 -20.91 2.42 -11.49
N ALA A 438 -21.70 2.69 -12.53
CA ALA A 438 -23.15 2.88 -12.41
C ALA A 438 -23.84 1.63 -11.82
N TRP A 439 -23.41 0.43 -12.24
CA TRP A 439 -23.86 -0.81 -11.62
C TRP A 439 -23.49 -0.93 -10.15
N GLN A 440 -22.31 -0.44 -9.73
CA GLN A 440 -21.93 -0.41 -8.32
C GLN A 440 -22.90 0.48 -7.51
N PHE A 441 -23.20 1.69 -7.99
CA PHE A 441 -24.21 2.57 -7.37
C PHE A 441 -25.59 1.91 -7.28
N TYR A 442 -26.04 1.26 -8.36
CA TYR A 442 -27.29 0.50 -8.38
C TYR A 442 -27.27 -0.68 -7.39
N GLY A 443 -26.17 -1.41 -7.33
CA GLY A 443 -25.96 -2.53 -6.41
C GLY A 443 -26.08 -2.10 -4.95
N ASP A 444 -25.63 -0.89 -4.65
CA ASP A 444 -25.64 -0.28 -3.32
C ASP A 444 -26.90 0.56 -3.03
N ARG A 445 -27.97 0.43 -3.85
CA ARG A 445 -29.28 1.08 -3.61
C ARG A 445 -29.91 0.76 -2.26
N TRP A 446 -29.59 -0.41 -1.69
CA TRP A 446 -30.08 -0.84 -0.38
C TRP A 446 -29.61 0.06 0.77
N LEU A 447 -28.54 0.84 0.57
CA LEU A 447 -28.04 1.80 1.57
C LEU A 447 -29.03 2.93 1.88
N ASN A 448 -29.96 3.22 0.96
CA ASN A 448 -31.05 4.19 1.14
C ASN A 448 -30.59 5.56 1.70
N ILE A 449 -29.46 6.05 1.20
CA ILE A 449 -28.92 7.37 1.57
C ILE A 449 -29.55 8.40 0.65
N THR A 450 -30.36 9.30 1.21
CA THR A 450 -31.09 10.29 0.43
C THR A 450 -30.16 11.18 -0.40
N HIS A 451 -30.48 11.37 -1.67
CA HIS A 451 -29.80 12.32 -2.55
C HIS A 451 -29.89 13.75 -2.01
N ARG A 452 -28.87 14.56 -2.30
CA ARG A 452 -28.84 16.01 -2.07
C ARG A 452 -28.00 16.65 -3.18
N PRO A 453 -28.31 17.90 -3.58
CA PRO A 453 -27.52 18.61 -4.57
C PRO A 453 -26.03 18.64 -4.23
N LEU A 454 -25.20 18.33 -5.22
CA LEU A 454 -23.74 18.39 -5.17
C LEU A 454 -23.22 19.75 -5.62
N SER A 455 -23.97 20.43 -6.49
CA SER A 455 -23.64 21.74 -7.09
C SER A 455 -23.69 22.91 -6.10
N GLU A 456 -24.40 22.76 -4.97
CA GLU A 456 -24.53 23.81 -3.96
C GLU A 456 -23.28 23.91 -3.07
N SER A 457 -22.73 25.13 -2.95
CA SER A 457 -21.65 25.42 -1.98
C SER A 457 -22.14 25.25 -0.55
N ARG A 458 -21.42 24.46 0.26
CA ARG A 458 -21.86 24.01 1.59
C ARG A 458 -21.59 24.99 2.72
N GLY A 459 -22.19 26.18 2.62
CA GLY A 459 -22.27 27.21 3.67
C GLY A 459 -21.11 28.21 3.66
N SER A 460 -21.34 29.37 4.27
CA SER A 460 -20.34 30.44 4.39
C SER A 460 -19.20 30.02 5.30
N LEU A 461 -17.97 30.45 4.96
CA LEU A 461 -16.83 30.38 5.87
C LEU A 461 -17.19 31.07 7.19
N GLN A 462 -16.89 30.42 8.31
CA GLN A 462 -17.03 30.99 9.65
C GLN A 462 -15.63 31.23 10.21
N PRO A 463 -15.34 32.35 10.89
CA PRO A 463 -14.03 32.54 11.49
C PRO A 463 -13.77 31.44 12.53
N GLY A 464 -12.66 30.71 12.40
CA GLY A 464 -12.23 29.76 13.40
C GLY A 464 -11.91 30.48 14.72
N SER A 465 -12.32 29.89 15.86
CA SER A 465 -12.09 30.48 17.18
C SER A 465 -10.80 30.00 17.87
N ALA A 466 -10.06 29.08 17.24
CA ALA A 466 -8.88 28.42 17.79
C ALA A 466 -7.68 28.53 16.82
N ASP A 467 -6.49 28.13 17.27
CA ASP A 467 -5.33 27.95 16.38
C ASP A 467 -5.59 26.78 15.41
N GLU A 468 -5.09 26.87 14.17
CA GLU A 468 -5.29 25.80 13.17
C GLU A 468 -4.69 24.46 13.64
N SER A 469 -3.55 24.50 14.34
CA SER A 469 -2.87 23.31 14.84
C SER A 469 -3.72 22.60 15.90
N GLU A 470 -4.30 23.38 16.83
CA GLU A 470 -5.23 22.86 17.85
C GLU A 470 -6.50 22.27 17.19
N ALA A 471 -7.00 22.91 16.13
CA ALA A 471 -8.17 22.44 15.40
C ALA A 471 -7.90 21.11 14.67
N ILE A 472 -6.73 20.96 14.02
CA ILE A 472 -6.31 19.68 13.44
C ILE A 472 -6.19 18.63 14.53
N GLU A 473 -5.47 18.91 15.63
CA GLU A 473 -5.26 17.97 16.73
C GLU A 473 -6.59 17.47 17.31
N SER A 474 -7.59 18.35 17.43
CA SER A 474 -8.94 17.98 17.85
C SER A 474 -9.57 16.92 16.94
N VAL A 475 -9.50 17.11 15.62
CA VAL A 475 -10.03 16.16 14.63
C VAL A 475 -9.27 14.82 14.71
N LEU A 476 -7.93 14.87 14.73
CA LEU A 476 -7.11 13.65 14.78
C LEU A 476 -7.35 12.87 16.08
N SER A 477 -7.39 13.55 17.23
CA SER A 477 -7.71 12.95 18.53
C SER A 477 -9.07 12.26 18.53
N SER A 478 -10.07 12.80 17.83
CA SER A 478 -11.39 12.17 17.73
C SER A 478 -11.38 10.87 16.92
N ILE A 479 -10.53 10.77 15.90
CA ILE A 479 -10.30 9.51 15.17
C ILE A 479 -9.63 8.49 16.08
N GLU A 480 -8.57 8.89 16.80
CA GLU A 480 -7.83 8.01 17.70
C GLU A 480 -8.69 7.48 18.84
N LYS A 481 -9.58 8.31 19.36
CA LYS A 481 -10.51 7.97 20.46
C LYS A 481 -11.82 7.35 19.96
N ILE A 482 -11.94 7.06 18.66
CA ILE A 482 -13.13 6.44 18.03
C ILE A 482 -14.42 7.22 18.34
N GLN A 483 -14.38 8.56 18.19
CA GLN A 483 -15.51 9.44 18.45
C GLN A 483 -16.40 9.59 17.22
N ILE A 484 -17.00 8.48 16.77
CA ILE A 484 -17.72 8.40 15.49
C ILE A 484 -18.91 9.37 15.35
N ARG A 485 -19.53 9.77 16.46
CA ARG A 485 -20.66 10.71 16.48
C ARG A 485 -20.22 12.16 16.22
N GLU A 486 -19.01 12.52 16.64
CA GLU A 486 -18.50 13.89 16.58
C GLU A 486 -17.66 14.15 15.34
N ILE A 487 -16.92 13.14 14.87
CA ILE A 487 -15.88 13.34 13.84
C ILE A 487 -16.39 14.00 12.56
N GLY A 488 -17.60 13.63 12.10
CA GLY A 488 -18.18 14.22 10.90
C GLY A 488 -18.53 15.70 11.07
N ARG A 489 -18.94 16.12 12.27
CA ARG A 489 -19.21 17.53 12.59
C ARG A 489 -17.89 18.30 12.73
N GLN A 490 -16.95 17.80 13.52
CA GLN A 490 -15.64 18.44 13.73
C GLN A 490 -14.88 18.65 12.42
N THR A 491 -14.85 17.64 11.55
CA THR A 491 -14.19 17.75 10.24
C THR A 491 -14.84 18.83 9.36
N ARG A 492 -16.17 18.94 9.38
CA ARG A 492 -16.87 20.02 8.65
C ARG A 492 -16.61 21.39 9.25
N ASP A 493 -16.60 21.50 10.58
CA ASP A 493 -16.36 22.75 11.29
C ASP A 493 -14.93 23.26 11.01
N TYR A 494 -13.94 22.34 10.98
CA TYR A 494 -12.56 22.65 10.56
C TYR A 494 -12.52 23.23 9.14
N LEU A 495 -13.12 22.55 8.16
CA LEU A 495 -13.10 22.99 6.75
C LEU A 495 -13.88 24.31 6.54
N ARG A 496 -14.99 24.50 7.26
CA ARG A 496 -15.75 25.76 7.24
C ARG A 496 -15.03 26.91 7.91
N SER A 497 -14.03 26.62 8.73
CA SER A 497 -13.19 27.65 9.35
C SER A 497 -12.18 28.28 8.39
N GLY A 498 -12.09 27.77 7.16
CA GLY A 498 -11.13 28.22 6.15
C GLY A 498 -9.72 27.64 6.34
N TYR A 499 -9.54 26.70 7.26
CA TYR A 499 -8.28 26.01 7.49
C TYR A 499 -7.92 25.07 6.32
N SER A 500 -6.65 24.68 6.25
CA SER A 500 -6.08 23.93 5.12
C SER A 500 -6.58 22.48 5.08
N GLY A 501 -7.37 22.16 4.05
CA GLY A 501 -7.72 20.77 3.77
C GLY A 501 -6.51 19.89 3.44
N ASP A 502 -5.43 20.45 2.88
CA ASP A 502 -4.17 19.72 2.63
C ASP A 502 -3.46 19.32 3.93
N ALA A 503 -3.41 20.24 4.90
CA ALA A 503 -2.85 19.95 6.23
C ALA A 503 -3.67 18.88 6.94
N LEU A 504 -5.01 18.99 6.88
CA LEU A 504 -5.90 17.98 7.43
C LEU A 504 -5.70 16.62 6.76
N LEU A 505 -5.67 16.54 5.42
CA LEU A 505 -5.50 15.28 4.70
C LEU A 505 -4.19 14.57 5.06
N ARG A 506 -3.07 15.32 5.14
CA ARG A 506 -1.78 14.77 5.59
C ARG A 506 -1.88 14.23 7.03
N GLY A 507 -2.51 14.98 7.93
CA GLY A 507 -2.75 14.57 9.31
C GLY A 507 -3.65 13.33 9.43
N LEU A 508 -4.71 13.25 8.60
CA LEU A 508 -5.60 12.09 8.51
C LEU A 508 -4.81 10.84 8.12
N GLY A 509 -3.94 10.92 7.11
CA GLY A 509 -3.13 9.77 6.70
C GLY A 509 -2.17 9.30 7.80
N LEU A 510 -1.48 10.23 8.49
CA LEU A 510 -0.59 9.88 9.60
C LEU A 510 -1.36 9.18 10.72
N VAL A 511 -2.49 9.76 11.15
CA VAL A 511 -3.26 9.16 12.23
C VAL A 511 -3.76 7.78 11.81
N ILE A 512 -4.27 7.61 10.57
CA ILE A 512 -4.79 6.34 10.04
C ILE A 512 -3.75 5.22 10.07
N LEU A 513 -2.51 5.53 9.70
CA LEU A 513 -1.46 4.52 9.52
C LEU A 513 -0.65 4.23 10.79
N LYS A 514 -0.74 5.10 11.82
CA LYS A 514 0.20 5.12 12.96
C LYS A 514 0.35 3.83 13.78
N ASP A 515 -0.63 2.93 13.78
CA ASP A 515 -0.69 1.76 14.68
C ASP A 515 -0.86 0.44 13.91
N ASP A 516 -0.38 0.40 12.66
CA ASP A 516 -0.37 -0.76 11.76
C ASP A 516 -1.75 -1.39 11.47
N ASN A 517 -2.86 -0.78 11.90
CA ASN A 517 -4.20 -1.32 11.70
C ASN A 517 -5.03 -0.63 10.61
N GLY A 518 -4.49 0.42 9.98
CA GLY A 518 -5.16 1.19 8.94
C GLY A 518 -5.15 0.58 7.54
N ARG A 519 -4.67 -0.66 7.36
CA ARG A 519 -4.46 -1.30 6.04
C ARG A 519 -5.73 -1.30 5.18
N ASN A 520 -6.89 -1.61 5.76
CA ASN A 520 -8.17 -1.62 5.05
C ASN A 520 -8.65 -0.22 4.59
N ILE A 521 -8.03 0.86 5.06
CA ILE A 521 -8.33 2.23 4.68
C ILE A 521 -7.32 2.75 3.64
N LEU A 522 -6.18 2.09 3.46
CA LEU A 522 -5.06 2.55 2.64
C LEU A 522 -5.48 2.89 1.20
N SER A 523 -6.29 2.04 0.57
CA SER A 523 -6.79 2.27 -0.79
C SER A 523 -7.71 3.50 -0.88
N THR A 524 -8.55 3.71 0.13
CA THR A 524 -9.42 4.89 0.24
C THR A 524 -8.59 6.16 0.46
N LEU A 525 -7.59 6.09 1.35
CA LEU A 525 -6.66 7.18 1.61
C LEU A 525 -5.90 7.59 0.34
N ARG A 526 -5.31 6.62 -0.38
CA ARG A 526 -4.67 6.85 -1.69
C ARG A 526 -5.62 7.52 -2.66
N THR A 527 -6.85 7.01 -2.78
CA THR A 527 -7.84 7.56 -3.72
C THR A 527 -8.16 9.00 -3.40
N ILE A 528 -8.29 9.34 -2.12
CA ILE A 528 -8.58 10.70 -1.69
C ILE A 528 -7.38 11.63 -1.87
N PHE A 529 -6.13 11.17 -1.74
CA PHE A 529 -4.97 11.99 -2.12
C PHE A 529 -5.03 12.44 -3.58
N ASP A 530 -5.31 11.50 -4.50
CA ASP A 530 -5.43 11.81 -5.93
C ASP A 530 -6.63 12.72 -6.21
N GLU A 531 -7.82 12.31 -5.75
CA GLU A 531 -9.08 13.00 -6.05
C GLU A 531 -9.20 14.32 -5.31
N TRP A 532 -8.47 14.52 -4.21
CA TRP A 532 -8.41 15.83 -3.55
C TRP A 532 -7.91 16.87 -4.54
N THR A 533 -6.84 16.62 -5.28
CA THR A 533 -6.34 17.58 -6.28
C THR A 533 -7.27 17.69 -7.49
N LEU A 534 -7.79 16.57 -8.00
CA LEU A 534 -8.64 16.56 -9.20
C LEU A 534 -10.01 17.20 -8.98
N CYS A 535 -10.52 17.17 -7.75
CA CYS A 535 -11.79 17.80 -7.37
C CYS A 535 -11.61 19.24 -6.86
N ALA A 536 -10.47 19.90 -7.10
CA ALA A 536 -10.12 21.19 -6.47
C ALA A 536 -11.21 22.27 -6.59
N ASP A 537 -11.84 22.35 -7.76
CA ASP A 537 -12.84 23.37 -8.08
C ASP A 537 -14.28 22.92 -7.79
N HIS A 538 -14.49 21.67 -7.35
CA HIS A 538 -15.82 21.15 -7.13
C HIS A 538 -16.41 21.65 -5.78
N PRO A 539 -17.63 22.23 -5.75
CA PRO A 539 -18.21 22.85 -4.54
C PRO A 539 -18.36 21.88 -3.35
N SER A 540 -18.59 20.60 -3.63
CA SER A 540 -18.69 19.54 -2.61
C SER A 540 -17.38 18.77 -2.33
N ARG A 541 -16.21 19.22 -2.81
CA ARG A 541 -14.89 18.57 -2.60
C ARG A 541 -14.61 18.19 -1.15
N ASN A 542 -15.00 19.04 -0.20
CA ASN A 542 -14.83 18.83 1.23
C ASN A 542 -15.47 17.52 1.76
N GLN A 543 -16.43 16.93 1.04
CA GLN A 543 -16.99 15.63 1.42
C GLN A 543 -15.97 14.50 1.37
N LEU A 544 -14.91 14.60 0.56
CA LEU A 544 -13.82 13.62 0.55
C LEU A 544 -13.21 13.46 1.94
N LEU A 545 -12.83 14.57 2.59
CA LEU A 545 -12.19 14.54 3.91
C LEU A 545 -13.17 14.17 5.01
N VAL A 546 -14.43 14.63 4.93
CA VAL A 546 -15.47 14.25 5.91
C VAL A 546 -15.77 12.75 5.82
N GLY A 547 -15.91 12.22 4.61
CA GLY A 547 -16.11 10.80 4.36
C GLY A 547 -14.96 9.96 4.87
N LEU A 548 -13.71 10.35 4.57
CA LEU A 548 -12.49 9.68 5.04
C LEU A 548 -12.40 9.65 6.56
N ALA A 549 -12.59 10.81 7.22
CA ALA A 549 -12.48 10.90 8.66
C ALA A 549 -13.52 9.99 9.36
N ARG A 550 -14.75 9.96 8.85
CA ARG A 550 -15.81 9.07 9.37
C ARG A 550 -15.49 7.60 9.14
N TRP A 551 -15.09 7.23 7.92
CA TRP A 551 -14.70 5.86 7.57
C TRP A 551 -13.54 5.36 8.44
N ALA A 552 -12.50 6.19 8.58
CA ALA A 552 -11.35 5.90 9.42
C ALA A 552 -11.74 5.70 10.89
N THR A 553 -12.62 6.56 11.41
CA THR A 553 -13.06 6.47 12.81
C THR A 553 -13.88 5.21 13.07
N ASP A 554 -14.73 4.81 12.13
CA ASP A 554 -15.60 3.64 12.31
C ASP A 554 -14.87 2.31 12.09
N SER A 555 -13.87 2.30 11.21
CA SER A 555 -13.11 1.10 10.85
C SER A 555 -11.98 0.74 11.81
N ARG A 556 -11.38 1.76 12.42
CA ARG A 556 -10.15 1.56 13.18
C ARG A 556 -10.41 0.99 14.56
N ARG A 557 -9.35 0.44 15.14
CA ARG A 557 -9.33 -0.06 16.51
C ARG A 557 -8.38 0.79 17.35
N ALA A 558 -8.81 1.19 18.53
CA ALA A 558 -7.98 1.94 19.46
C ALA A 558 -7.06 0.95 20.19
N THR A 559 -5.86 0.77 19.66
CA THR A 559 -4.86 -0.19 20.18
C THR A 559 -3.93 0.43 21.22
N GLY A 560 -3.72 1.76 21.15
CA GLY A 560 -2.72 2.46 21.96
C GLY A 560 -1.27 2.14 21.59
N SER A 561 -1.04 1.38 20.51
CA SER A 561 0.31 1.05 20.02
C SER A 561 0.81 2.05 18.99
N GLN A 562 2.12 2.04 18.78
CA GLN A 562 2.81 2.73 17.68
C GLN A 562 3.18 1.72 16.59
N SER A 563 3.44 2.19 15.38
CA SER A 563 3.82 1.36 14.25
C SER A 563 5.15 0.65 14.51
N ALA A 564 5.21 -0.62 14.10
CA ALA A 564 6.44 -1.40 14.00
C ALA A 564 7.49 -0.68 13.14
N ALA A 565 7.06 0.05 12.11
CA ALA A 565 7.95 0.78 11.21
C ALA A 565 8.61 1.99 11.90
N ALA A 566 7.88 2.71 12.76
CA ALA A 566 8.46 3.79 13.56
C ALA A 566 9.52 3.25 14.54
N THR A 567 9.25 2.08 15.14
CA THR A 567 10.20 1.40 16.04
C THR A 567 11.42 0.88 15.28
N ALA A 568 11.22 0.29 14.10
CA ALA A 568 12.27 -0.18 13.21
C ALA A 568 13.18 0.95 12.74
N LEU A 569 12.63 2.13 12.44
CA LEU A 569 13.40 3.28 12.01
C LEU A 569 14.28 3.84 13.13
N ARG A 570 13.76 3.93 14.36
CA ARG A 570 14.57 4.28 15.54
C ARG A 570 15.74 3.31 15.70
N PHE A 571 15.46 2.01 15.58
CA PHE A 571 16.49 0.98 15.62
C PHE A 571 17.55 1.16 14.52
N ALA A 572 17.13 1.44 13.28
CA ALA A 572 18.03 1.69 12.15
C ALA A 572 18.89 2.95 12.34
N LYS A 573 18.44 3.92 13.14
CA LYS A 573 19.18 5.12 13.55
C LYS A 573 20.09 4.91 14.77
N GLY A 574 20.18 3.69 15.29
CA GLY A 574 20.93 3.38 16.50
C GLY A 574 20.28 3.89 17.80
N GLN A 575 19.00 4.29 17.75
CA GLN A 575 18.23 4.72 18.92
C GLN A 575 17.52 3.51 19.52
N THR A 576 17.98 3.04 20.68
CA THR A 576 17.64 1.70 21.17
C THR A 576 17.09 1.73 22.59
N ALA A 577 16.64 0.57 23.07
CA ALA A 577 16.33 0.41 24.48
C ALA A 577 17.57 0.49 25.37
N VAL A 578 18.79 0.30 24.84
CA VAL A 578 20.04 0.42 25.61
C VAL A 578 20.12 1.78 26.30
N ASP A 579 19.77 2.86 25.60
CA ASP A 579 19.81 4.21 26.18
C ASP A 579 18.87 4.38 27.38
N LEU A 580 17.71 3.72 27.38
CA LEU A 580 16.76 3.74 28.51
C LEU A 580 17.28 2.98 29.74
N TYR A 581 18.18 2.02 29.53
CA TYR A 581 18.74 1.19 30.60
C TYR A 581 20.10 1.70 31.09
N GLU A 582 20.75 2.56 30.32
CA GLU A 582 22.02 3.22 30.63
C GLU A 582 21.85 4.68 31.07
N SER A 583 20.67 5.28 30.88
CA SER A 583 20.23 6.54 31.50
C SER A 583 19.87 6.33 32.97
#